data_AF-A0A7W6JBK2-F1
#
_entry.id   AF-A0A7W6JBK2-F1
#
_cell.length_a   1.000
_cell.length_b   1.000
_cell.length_c   1.000
_cell.angle_alpha   90.00
_cell.angle_beta   90.00
_cell.angle_gamma   90.00
#
_symmetry.space_group_name_H-M   'P 1'
#
loop_
_entity.id
_entity.type
_entity.pdbx_description
1 polymer ?
#
loop_
_entity_poly.entity_id
_entity_poly.type
_entity_poly.pdbx_seq_one_letter_code
_entity_poly.pdbx_strand_id
1 'polypeptide(L)'
;MSAARRASRRRALAVVLSVALHVPIAALLALRAAPPIPPMLPEPPAIEVTLVDPFRAPDVSPPPGPEQAKPEPAAEAAPAAPAAAQAAPKPAPPRPVRPARRPPPANVETVVAGGAPQPAPVPVMATVGEAQLAGALTAGSGSGTGSGAGSAGGGGGGGSGGGCDMVRSLQEALRTDPDVQAAMARAHRTVAPGRAILVWDGDWVLTPGQSGKGLAGVRQAIALEVAFAPQACRAQTMRGLVLITFSDAPGAPRLVLGSSQWRWTDLLTR
;
A
#
# COMPACT_ATOMS: atom_id res chain seq x y z
N MET A 1 -64.24 -15.62 -9.82
CA MET A 1 -63.02 -15.26 -9.02
C MET A 1 -62.19 -14.25 -9.80
N SER A 2 -62.13 -13.00 -9.33
CA SER A 2 -61.66 -11.82 -10.08
C SER A 2 -60.15 -11.84 -10.35
N ALA A 3 -59.72 -11.33 -11.52
CA ALA A 3 -58.33 -11.31 -11.99
C ALA A 3 -57.33 -10.70 -10.98
N ALA A 4 -57.77 -9.73 -10.19
CA ALA A 4 -56.97 -9.10 -9.12
C ALA A 4 -56.47 -10.10 -8.06
N ARG A 5 -57.29 -11.11 -7.68
CA ARG A 5 -56.89 -12.14 -6.71
C ARG A 5 -55.84 -13.10 -7.28
N ARG A 6 -55.84 -13.32 -8.59
CA ARG A 6 -54.82 -14.15 -9.28
C ARG A 6 -53.48 -13.42 -9.39
N ALA A 7 -53.50 -12.11 -9.67
CA ALA A 7 -52.28 -11.29 -9.72
C ALA A 7 -51.61 -11.17 -8.34
N SER A 8 -52.40 -10.96 -7.27
CA SER A 8 -51.90 -10.91 -5.88
C SER A 8 -51.27 -12.24 -5.45
N ARG A 9 -51.89 -13.38 -5.76
CA ARG A 9 -51.33 -14.71 -5.46
C ARG A 9 -50.02 -15.00 -6.18
N ARG A 10 -49.89 -14.58 -7.44
CA ARG A 10 -48.64 -14.74 -8.21
C ARG A 10 -47.50 -13.90 -7.66
N ARG A 11 -47.77 -12.67 -7.22
CA ARG A 11 -46.76 -11.80 -6.56
C ARG A 11 -46.34 -12.38 -5.21
N ALA A 12 -47.29 -12.87 -4.41
CA ALA A 12 -46.99 -13.52 -3.14
C ALA A 12 -46.11 -14.77 -3.34
N LEU A 13 -46.43 -15.61 -4.33
CA LEU A 13 -45.61 -16.78 -4.66
C LEU A 13 -44.19 -16.40 -5.11
N ALA A 14 -44.04 -15.37 -5.94
CA ALA A 14 -42.72 -14.92 -6.38
C ALA A 14 -41.86 -14.40 -5.22
N VAL A 15 -42.46 -13.65 -4.28
CA VAL A 15 -41.75 -13.17 -3.08
C VAL A 15 -41.35 -14.34 -2.19
N VAL A 16 -42.24 -15.30 -1.94
CA VAL A 16 -41.93 -16.49 -1.15
C VAL A 16 -40.81 -17.31 -1.78
N LEU A 17 -40.84 -17.50 -3.11
CA LEU A 17 -39.79 -18.24 -3.82
C LEU A 17 -38.44 -17.53 -3.73
N SER A 18 -38.44 -16.19 -3.86
CA SER A 18 -37.22 -15.38 -3.72
C SER A 18 -36.65 -15.48 -2.31
N VAL A 19 -37.46 -15.34 -1.28
CA VAL A 19 -37.01 -15.45 0.12
C VAL A 19 -36.50 -16.85 0.42
N ALA A 20 -37.23 -17.89 -0.01
CA ALA A 20 -36.83 -19.29 0.17
C ALA A 20 -35.50 -19.64 -0.50
N LEU A 21 -35.13 -18.94 -1.58
CA LEU A 21 -33.84 -19.13 -2.24
C LEU A 21 -32.71 -18.34 -1.56
N HIS A 22 -32.94 -17.09 -1.17
CA HIS A 22 -31.86 -16.22 -0.70
C HIS A 22 -31.50 -16.44 0.76
N VAL A 23 -32.46 -16.79 1.63
CA VAL A 23 -32.21 -17.04 3.06
C VAL A 23 -31.22 -18.19 3.30
N PRO A 24 -31.35 -19.39 2.69
CA PRO A 24 -30.39 -20.47 2.92
C PRO A 24 -29.01 -20.16 2.33
N ILE A 25 -28.93 -19.44 1.21
CA ILE A 25 -27.66 -19.01 0.62
C ILE A 25 -26.93 -18.03 1.56
N ALA A 26 -27.66 -17.04 2.10
CA ALA A 26 -27.11 -16.10 3.06
C ALA A 26 -26.67 -16.80 4.36
N ALA A 27 -27.46 -17.75 4.86
CA ALA A 27 -27.10 -18.55 6.04
C ALA A 27 -25.84 -19.39 5.81
N LEU A 28 -25.71 -20.02 4.64
CA LEU A 28 -24.53 -20.82 4.28
C LEU A 28 -23.27 -19.95 4.17
N LEU A 29 -23.39 -18.76 3.60
CA LEU A 29 -22.28 -17.79 3.53
C LEU A 29 -21.87 -17.31 4.92
N ALA A 30 -22.81 -17.04 5.81
CA ALA A 30 -22.52 -16.66 7.19
C ALA A 30 -21.81 -17.78 7.98
N LEU A 31 -22.24 -19.03 7.79
CA LEU A 31 -21.60 -20.20 8.41
C LEU A 31 -20.18 -20.44 7.88
N ARG A 32 -19.90 -20.11 6.61
CA ARG A 32 -18.57 -20.21 6.00
C ARG A 32 -17.65 -19.03 6.37
N ALA A 33 -18.22 -17.87 6.70
CA ALA A 33 -17.49 -16.64 6.95
C ALA A 33 -17.09 -16.44 8.42
N ALA A 34 -17.63 -17.22 9.36
CA ALA A 34 -17.25 -17.13 10.77
C ALA A 34 -15.90 -17.84 10.98
N PRO A 35 -14.78 -17.12 11.21
CA PRO A 35 -13.55 -17.78 11.61
C PRO A 35 -13.73 -18.40 13.01
N PRO A 36 -13.18 -19.58 13.29
CA PRO A 36 -13.11 -20.08 14.66
C PRO A 36 -12.37 -19.04 15.50
N ILE A 37 -12.99 -18.58 16.59
CA ILE A 37 -12.33 -17.71 17.57
C ILE A 37 -11.15 -18.53 18.11
N PRO A 38 -9.89 -18.12 17.86
CA PRO A 38 -8.76 -18.86 18.39
C PRO A 38 -8.85 -18.83 19.92
N PRO A 39 -8.56 -19.96 20.61
CA PRO A 39 -8.44 -19.93 22.06
C PRO A 39 -7.39 -18.88 22.41
N MET A 40 -7.71 -17.98 23.34
CA MET A 40 -6.74 -16.99 23.81
C MET A 40 -5.56 -17.76 24.39
N LEU A 41 -4.40 -17.65 23.74
CA LEU A 41 -3.15 -18.16 24.29
C LEU A 41 -2.92 -17.47 25.63
N PRO A 42 -2.46 -18.19 26.67
CA PRO A 42 -2.06 -17.56 27.92
C PRO A 42 -1.02 -16.48 27.61
N GLU A 43 -1.24 -15.28 28.15
CA GLU A 43 -0.33 -14.16 28.00
C GLU A 43 1.06 -14.57 28.52
N PRO A 44 2.14 -14.39 27.74
CA PRO A 44 3.48 -14.71 28.22
C PRO A 44 3.76 -13.86 29.47
N PRO A 45 4.42 -14.43 30.50
CA PRO A 45 4.77 -13.67 31.68
C PRO A 45 5.60 -12.44 31.28
N ALA A 46 5.27 -11.29 31.86
CA ALA A 46 5.98 -10.04 31.60
C ALA A 46 7.48 -10.24 31.86
N ILE A 47 8.29 -9.98 30.83
CA ILE A 47 9.75 -9.99 30.96
C ILE A 47 10.13 -8.66 31.59
N GLU A 48 10.48 -8.67 32.88
CA GLU A 48 11.03 -7.50 33.55
C GLU A 48 12.47 -7.26 33.07
N VAL A 49 12.66 -6.20 32.28
CA VAL A 49 13.99 -5.76 31.83
C VAL A 49 14.48 -4.68 32.80
N THR A 50 15.44 -5.04 33.65
CA THR A 50 16.17 -4.06 34.47
C THR A 50 17.27 -3.41 33.62
N LEU A 51 17.12 -2.12 33.31
CA LEU A 51 18.22 -1.32 32.77
C LEU A 51 19.22 -1.03 33.90
N VAL A 52 20.34 -1.73 33.89
CA VAL A 52 21.51 -1.36 34.69
C VAL A 52 22.25 -0.27 33.91
N ASP A 53 22.27 0.96 34.43
CA ASP A 53 23.09 2.03 33.89
C ASP A 53 24.57 1.79 34.26
N PRO A 54 25.46 1.52 33.29
CA PRO A 54 26.88 1.26 33.58
C PRO A 54 27.66 2.52 33.97
N PHE A 55 27.06 3.71 33.95
CA PHE A 55 27.75 4.99 34.20
C PHE A 55 27.14 5.81 35.33
N ARG A 56 26.81 5.19 36.47
CA ARG A 56 26.61 5.95 37.70
C ARG A 56 27.95 6.56 38.14
N ALA A 57 28.14 7.84 37.84
CA ALA A 57 29.21 8.63 38.44
C ALA A 57 29.07 8.62 39.97
N PRO A 58 30.17 8.57 40.75
CA PRO A 58 30.09 8.68 42.20
C PRO A 58 29.43 10.00 42.59
N ASP A 59 28.50 9.91 43.55
CA ASP A 59 27.76 11.05 44.11
C ASP A 59 28.77 12.02 44.75
N VAL A 60 29.09 13.11 44.05
CA VAL A 60 29.85 14.23 44.63
C VAL A 60 28.82 15.23 45.12
N SER A 61 28.45 15.12 46.39
CA SER A 61 27.63 16.13 47.08
C SER A 61 28.36 17.48 47.03
N PRO A 62 27.77 18.53 46.43
CA PRO A 62 28.34 19.87 46.52
C PRO A 62 28.21 20.42 47.96
N PRO A 63 29.20 21.19 48.46
CA PRO A 63 29.16 21.76 49.81
C PRO A 63 28.04 22.81 49.95
N PRO A 64 27.48 23.01 51.16
CA PRO A 64 26.32 23.86 51.38
C PRO A 64 26.68 25.34 51.26
N GLY A 65 26.07 26.03 50.29
CA GLY A 65 26.05 27.49 50.18
C GLY A 65 24.78 28.08 50.81
N PRO A 66 24.84 29.32 51.30
CA PRO A 66 23.94 29.84 52.33
C PRO A 66 22.50 30.07 51.86
N GLU A 67 21.65 30.00 52.87
CA GLU A 67 20.20 29.95 52.88
C GLU A 67 19.51 31.30 52.59
N GLN A 68 18.26 31.19 52.13
CA GLN A 68 17.18 32.18 52.13
C GLN A 68 17.16 33.17 50.93
N ALA A 69 16.02 33.48 50.30
CA ALA A 69 14.64 33.38 50.77
C ALA A 69 13.65 33.17 49.61
N LYS A 70 12.56 32.45 49.88
CA LYS A 70 11.26 32.61 49.21
C LYS A 70 10.22 32.73 50.32
N PRO A 71 9.37 33.75 50.34
CA PRO A 71 7.94 33.55 50.02
C PRO A 71 7.39 34.79 49.27
N GLU A 72 6.20 34.89 48.70
CA GLU A 72 5.07 34.04 48.31
C GLU A 72 4.21 34.88 47.34
N PRO A 73 3.18 34.30 46.69
CA PRO A 73 2.36 34.92 45.65
C PRO A 73 1.15 35.68 46.23
N ALA A 74 0.51 36.48 45.38
CA ALA A 74 -0.91 36.84 45.49
C ALA A 74 -1.33 37.36 44.10
N ALA A 75 -2.26 36.68 43.42
CA ALA A 75 -3.70 37.02 43.42
C ALA A 75 -3.99 38.12 42.37
N GLU A 76 -5.11 38.22 41.67
CA GLU A 76 -6.42 37.59 41.75
C GLU A 76 -7.09 37.83 40.39
N ALA A 77 -8.08 37.00 40.05
CA ALA A 77 -8.90 37.18 38.87
C ALA A 77 -10.04 38.20 39.04
N ALA A 78 -10.42 38.81 37.90
CA ALA A 78 -11.78 39.22 37.44
C ALA A 78 -12.17 40.72 37.53
N PRO A 79 -13.22 41.18 36.80
CA PRO A 79 -14.07 40.54 35.78
C PRO A 79 -14.29 41.36 34.46
N ALA A 80 -15.13 40.78 33.58
CA ALA A 80 -15.50 41.18 32.23
C ALA A 80 -16.33 42.49 32.08
N ALA A 81 -16.30 43.06 30.87
CA ALA A 81 -17.29 44.02 30.35
C ALA A 81 -17.47 43.85 28.81
N PRO A 82 -18.61 44.28 28.23
CA PRO A 82 -19.36 43.48 27.25
C PRO A 82 -19.14 43.83 25.76
N ALA A 83 -19.75 42.96 24.94
CA ALA A 83 -19.80 42.92 23.48
C ALA A 83 -20.09 44.27 22.78
N ALA A 84 -19.36 44.51 21.70
CA ALA A 84 -19.68 45.52 20.70
C ALA A 84 -19.93 44.87 19.32
N ALA A 85 -20.92 45.44 18.65
CA ALA A 85 -21.68 44.91 17.53
C ALA A 85 -20.89 44.53 16.27
N GLN A 86 -21.41 43.52 15.57
CA GLN A 86 -21.06 43.17 14.20
C GLN A 86 -21.35 44.34 13.26
N ALA A 87 -20.33 44.89 12.63
CA ALA A 87 -20.47 45.87 11.57
C ALA A 87 -20.80 45.16 10.24
N ALA A 88 -21.84 45.63 9.55
CA ALA A 88 -22.22 45.19 8.23
C ALA A 88 -21.10 45.42 7.18
N PRO A 89 -20.98 44.58 6.14
CA PRO A 89 -19.92 44.71 5.14
C PRO A 89 -20.14 45.97 4.29
N LYS A 90 -19.15 46.87 4.30
CA LYS A 90 -19.08 48.02 3.37
C LYS A 90 -18.93 47.52 1.92
N PRO A 91 -19.59 48.16 0.93
CA PRO A 91 -19.35 47.87 -0.48
C PRO A 91 -17.88 48.13 -0.86
N ALA A 92 -17.29 47.21 -1.62
CA ALA A 92 -15.94 47.38 -2.15
C ALA A 92 -15.90 48.56 -3.15
N PRO A 93 -14.87 49.44 -3.09
CA PRO A 93 -14.71 50.51 -4.07
C PRO A 93 -14.40 49.92 -5.47
N PRO A 94 -14.77 50.61 -6.56
CA PRO A 94 -14.48 50.14 -7.91
C PRO A 94 -12.97 50.04 -8.14
N ARG A 95 -12.54 48.97 -8.82
CA ARG A 95 -11.13 48.75 -9.17
C ARG A 95 -10.64 49.90 -10.08
N PRO A 96 -9.46 50.49 -9.82
CA PRO A 96 -8.90 51.50 -10.69
C PRO A 96 -8.56 50.90 -12.06
N VAL A 97 -8.92 51.62 -13.12
CA VAL A 97 -8.57 51.28 -14.51
C VAL A 97 -7.05 51.37 -14.64
N ARG A 98 -6.44 50.26 -15.09
CA ARG A 98 -4.98 50.17 -15.24
C ARG A 98 -4.53 51.07 -16.39
N PRO A 99 -3.60 52.02 -16.19
CA PRO A 99 -3.08 52.82 -17.30
C PRO A 99 -2.33 51.93 -18.30
N ALA A 100 -2.43 52.28 -19.58
CA ALA A 100 -1.69 51.62 -20.65
C ALA A 100 -0.18 51.72 -20.36
N ARG A 101 0.53 50.58 -20.46
CA ARG A 101 1.99 50.53 -20.24
C ARG A 101 2.67 51.43 -21.27
N ARG A 102 3.42 52.43 -20.81
CA ARG A 102 4.43 53.08 -21.65
C ARG A 102 5.48 52.05 -22.08
N PRO A 103 6.01 52.12 -23.31
CA PRO A 103 7.14 51.31 -23.71
C PRO A 103 8.34 51.60 -22.77
N PRO A 104 9.11 50.57 -22.38
CA PRO A 104 10.22 50.75 -21.46
C PRO A 104 11.30 51.65 -22.08
N PRO A 105 11.99 52.48 -21.29
CA PRO A 105 13.14 53.23 -21.78
C PRO A 105 14.22 52.25 -22.24
N ALA A 106 14.78 52.50 -23.43
CA ALA A 106 15.98 51.82 -23.88
C ALA A 106 17.13 52.21 -22.96
N ASN A 107 17.86 51.22 -22.44
CA ASN A 107 18.94 51.30 -21.44
C ASN A 107 18.50 51.20 -19.98
N VAL A 108 17.88 50.08 -19.62
CA VAL A 108 17.96 49.54 -18.26
C VAL A 108 18.78 48.26 -18.34
N GLU A 109 19.89 48.20 -17.63
CA GLU A 109 20.67 46.99 -17.42
C GLU A 109 19.77 45.96 -16.72
N THR A 110 19.47 44.86 -17.41
CA THR A 110 18.59 43.83 -16.88
C THR A 110 19.32 43.09 -15.77
N VAL A 111 18.94 43.36 -14.52
CA VAL A 111 19.25 42.45 -13.42
C VAL A 111 18.64 41.10 -13.77
N VAL A 112 19.49 40.11 -14.04
CA VAL A 112 19.06 38.73 -14.29
C VAL A 112 18.30 38.28 -13.05
N ALA A 113 16.99 38.09 -13.19
CA ALA A 113 16.23 37.38 -12.18
C ALA A 113 16.85 35.98 -12.09
N GLY A 114 17.46 35.67 -10.93
CA GLY A 114 17.95 34.34 -10.63
C GLY A 114 16.85 33.34 -10.99
N GLY A 115 17.21 32.33 -11.79
CA GLY A 115 16.27 31.41 -12.41
C GLY A 115 15.22 30.96 -11.42
N ALA A 116 13.95 31.02 -11.83
CA ALA A 116 12.86 30.40 -11.07
C ALA A 116 13.32 28.99 -10.67
N PRO A 117 13.14 28.57 -9.40
CA PRO A 117 13.51 27.22 -9.00
C PRO A 117 12.88 26.26 -9.99
N GLN A 118 13.75 25.54 -10.71
CA GLN A 118 13.34 24.54 -11.67
C GLN A 118 12.40 23.59 -10.92
N PRO A 119 11.18 23.33 -11.43
CA PRO A 119 10.24 22.46 -10.73
C PRO A 119 10.98 21.17 -10.40
N ALA A 120 10.99 20.81 -9.12
CA ALA A 120 11.71 19.65 -8.64
C ALA A 120 11.36 18.47 -9.57
N PRO A 121 12.35 17.70 -10.06
CA PRO A 121 12.09 16.57 -10.92
C PRO A 121 11.05 15.68 -10.24
N VAL A 122 9.93 15.45 -10.91
CA VAL A 122 8.91 14.51 -10.44
C VAL A 122 9.60 13.17 -10.16
N PRO A 123 9.39 12.55 -8.98
CA PRO A 123 10.04 11.28 -8.68
C PRO A 123 9.57 10.25 -9.70
N VAL A 124 10.49 9.87 -10.59
CA VAL A 124 10.22 8.89 -11.65
C VAL A 124 10.20 7.50 -11.03
N MET A 125 9.04 6.86 -11.08
CA MET A 125 8.95 5.43 -10.79
C MET A 125 9.78 4.65 -11.79
N ALA A 126 10.61 3.73 -11.30
CA ALA A 126 11.30 2.78 -12.16
C ALA A 126 10.26 1.88 -12.85
N THR A 127 10.33 1.82 -14.17
CA THR A 127 9.39 1.04 -14.97
C THR A 127 10.11 0.29 -16.07
N VAL A 128 9.50 -0.80 -16.52
CA VAL A 128 9.95 -1.63 -17.63
C VAL A 128 8.91 -1.56 -18.76
N GLY A 129 9.37 -1.51 -20.01
CA GLY A 129 8.49 -1.48 -21.18
C GLY A 129 8.30 -2.86 -21.82
N GLU A 130 7.30 -2.98 -22.70
CA GLU A 130 6.97 -4.25 -23.37
C GLU A 130 8.17 -4.93 -24.05
N ALA A 131 9.03 -4.16 -24.72
CA ALA A 131 10.21 -4.72 -25.39
C ALA A 131 11.20 -5.37 -24.40
N GLN A 132 11.33 -4.84 -23.19
CA GLN A 132 12.18 -5.41 -22.15
C GLN A 132 11.50 -6.59 -21.43
N LEU A 133 10.16 -6.63 -21.42
CA LEU A 133 9.38 -7.76 -20.91
C LEU A 133 9.32 -8.93 -21.89
N ALA A 134 9.81 -8.76 -23.13
CA ALA A 134 9.94 -9.85 -24.08
C ALA A 134 10.85 -10.95 -23.50
N GLY A 135 10.27 -12.11 -23.20
CA GLY A 135 10.98 -13.22 -22.56
C GLY A 135 10.99 -13.18 -21.03
N ALA A 136 10.25 -12.28 -20.39
CA ALA A 136 10.03 -12.33 -18.96
C ALA A 136 9.28 -13.61 -18.57
N LEU A 137 9.72 -14.24 -17.47
CA LEU A 137 9.06 -15.40 -16.91
C LEU A 137 7.72 -15.00 -16.31
N THR A 138 6.67 -15.71 -16.67
CA THR A 138 5.31 -15.52 -16.12
C THR A 138 4.84 -16.79 -15.39
N ALA A 139 3.83 -16.67 -14.55
CA ALA A 139 3.26 -17.81 -13.83
C ALA A 139 2.90 -18.96 -14.79
N GLY A 140 3.37 -20.18 -14.51
CA GLY A 140 3.14 -21.33 -15.38
C GLY A 140 4.08 -21.49 -16.57
N SER A 141 5.07 -20.61 -16.75
CA SER A 141 6.10 -20.75 -17.79
C SER A 141 7.23 -21.72 -17.40
N GLY A 142 7.14 -22.37 -16.23
CA GLY A 142 8.17 -23.25 -15.72
C GLY A 142 8.37 -24.48 -16.61
N SER A 143 9.63 -24.75 -16.96
CA SER A 143 10.06 -25.93 -17.71
C SER A 143 9.73 -27.22 -16.95
N GLY A 144 8.56 -27.79 -17.25
CA GLY A 144 8.23 -29.17 -16.94
C GLY A 144 8.88 -30.08 -17.97
N THR A 145 10.07 -30.61 -17.66
CA THR A 145 10.55 -31.84 -18.32
C THR A 145 9.73 -33.01 -17.77
N GLY A 146 8.56 -33.24 -18.36
CA GLY A 146 7.66 -34.33 -18.00
C GLY A 146 6.73 -34.61 -19.15
N SER A 147 7.21 -35.38 -20.13
CA SER A 147 6.36 -36.00 -21.14
C SER A 147 5.41 -36.95 -20.43
N GLY A 148 4.14 -36.58 -20.34
CA GLY A 148 3.09 -37.41 -19.77
C GLY A 148 1.76 -37.07 -20.41
N ALA A 149 1.42 -37.79 -21.47
CA ALA A 149 0.05 -37.87 -21.94
C ALA A 149 -0.80 -38.56 -20.86
N GLY A 150 -1.86 -37.90 -20.40
CA GLY A 150 -2.76 -38.46 -19.40
C GLY A 150 -4.10 -37.72 -19.37
N SER A 151 -5.15 -38.45 -19.73
CA SER A 151 -6.54 -38.03 -19.89
C SER A 151 -7.21 -37.46 -18.63
N ALA A 152 -8.35 -36.81 -18.89
CA ALA A 152 -9.36 -36.28 -17.98
C ALA A 152 -9.68 -37.14 -16.73
N GLY A 153 -10.01 -36.44 -15.63
CA GLY A 153 -10.68 -37.01 -14.46
C GLY A 153 -10.59 -36.06 -13.26
N GLY A 154 -11.72 -35.69 -12.67
CA GLY A 154 -11.81 -34.64 -11.66
C GLY A 154 -11.42 -35.03 -10.24
N GLY A 155 -11.51 -34.03 -9.35
CA GLY A 155 -11.75 -34.20 -7.92
C GLY A 155 -10.51 -34.37 -7.02
N GLY A 156 -10.16 -33.30 -6.31
CA GLY A 156 -9.69 -33.33 -4.92
C GLY A 156 -8.23 -33.77 -4.62
N GLY A 157 -7.43 -32.80 -4.14
CA GLY A 157 -6.41 -33.02 -3.11
C GLY A 157 -4.97 -33.30 -3.56
N GLY A 158 -4.02 -32.76 -2.79
CA GLY A 158 -2.66 -33.32 -2.62
C GLY A 158 -1.63 -32.94 -3.69
N GLY A 159 -0.54 -32.30 -3.26
CA GLY A 159 0.54 -31.86 -4.14
C GLY A 159 1.37 -32.98 -4.78
N SER A 160 2.36 -32.50 -5.55
CA SER A 160 3.39 -33.21 -6.33
C SER A 160 3.01 -33.54 -7.79
N GLY A 161 3.11 -32.52 -8.65
CA GLY A 161 3.09 -32.67 -10.10
C GLY A 161 3.69 -31.50 -10.90
N GLY A 162 4.37 -30.55 -10.25
CA GLY A 162 5.00 -29.41 -10.94
C GLY A 162 6.17 -28.89 -10.11
N GLY A 163 7.26 -28.49 -10.75
CA GLY A 163 8.44 -27.93 -10.08
C GLY A 163 8.13 -26.66 -9.27
N CYS A 164 9.15 -26.07 -8.65
CA CYS A 164 9.04 -24.80 -7.93
C CYS A 164 8.56 -23.66 -8.86
N ASP A 165 7.24 -23.48 -9.00
CA ASP A 165 6.64 -22.34 -9.70
C ASP A 165 6.39 -21.21 -8.71
N MET A 166 7.49 -20.63 -8.23
CA MET A 166 7.47 -19.47 -7.33
C MET A 166 6.78 -18.27 -7.95
N VAL A 167 6.81 -18.13 -9.28
CA VAL A 167 6.13 -17.03 -9.98
C VAL A 167 4.61 -17.17 -9.82
N ARG A 168 4.07 -18.38 -9.95
CA ARG A 168 2.66 -18.65 -9.70
C ARG A 168 2.28 -18.42 -8.24
N SER A 169 3.06 -18.95 -7.28
CA SER A 169 2.82 -18.75 -5.84
C SER A 169 2.76 -17.26 -5.50
N LEU A 170 3.76 -16.51 -5.94
CA LEU A 170 3.84 -15.08 -5.71
C LEU A 170 2.70 -14.30 -6.36
N GLN A 171 2.36 -14.64 -7.61
CA GLN A 171 1.25 -13.98 -8.29
C GLN A 171 -0.08 -14.24 -7.57
N GLU A 172 -0.33 -15.46 -7.10
CA GLU A 172 -1.56 -15.81 -6.39
C GLU A 172 -1.65 -15.12 -5.02
N ALA A 173 -0.55 -15.13 -4.25
CA ALA A 173 -0.47 -14.46 -2.95
C ALA A 173 -0.75 -12.95 -3.09
N LEU A 174 -0.06 -12.29 -4.03
CA LEU A 174 -0.21 -10.84 -4.24
C LEU A 174 -1.57 -10.47 -4.84
N ARG A 175 -2.19 -11.36 -5.64
CA ARG A 175 -3.55 -11.14 -6.16
C ARG A 175 -4.61 -11.20 -5.07
N THR A 176 -4.38 -11.98 -4.02
CA THR A 176 -5.33 -12.21 -2.92
C THR A 176 -5.23 -11.15 -1.83
N ASP A 177 -4.10 -10.43 -1.75
CA ASP A 177 -3.90 -9.36 -0.77
C ASP A 177 -4.59 -8.04 -1.21
N PRO A 178 -5.62 -7.56 -0.49
CA PRO A 178 -6.36 -6.35 -0.87
C PRO A 178 -5.55 -5.07 -0.73
N ASP A 179 -4.61 -5.00 0.22
CA ASP A 179 -3.76 -3.83 0.42
C ASP A 179 -2.72 -3.72 -0.70
N VAL A 180 -2.12 -4.85 -1.10
CA VAL A 180 -1.22 -4.92 -2.26
C VAL A 180 -1.96 -4.56 -3.55
N GLN A 181 -3.16 -5.13 -3.77
CA GLN A 181 -3.99 -4.80 -4.93
C GLN A 181 -4.27 -3.29 -5.01
N ALA A 182 -4.66 -2.69 -3.88
CA ALA A 182 -4.95 -1.26 -3.82
C ALA A 182 -3.69 -0.39 -3.97
N ALA A 183 -2.55 -0.82 -3.44
CA ALA A 183 -1.26 -0.15 -3.62
C ALA A 183 -0.83 -0.17 -5.09
N MET A 184 -0.92 -1.32 -5.75
CA MET A 184 -0.59 -1.48 -7.16
C MET A 184 -1.52 -0.69 -8.06
N ALA A 185 -2.83 -0.72 -7.83
CA ALA A 185 -3.79 0.10 -8.59
C ALA A 185 -3.56 1.62 -8.41
N ARG A 186 -3.05 2.07 -7.26
CA ARG A 186 -2.64 3.46 -7.04
C ARG A 186 -1.35 3.78 -7.80
N ALA A 187 -0.34 2.95 -7.66
CA ALA A 187 0.97 3.16 -8.27
C ALA A 187 0.91 3.09 -9.82
N HIS A 188 0.09 2.22 -10.38
CA HIS A 188 -0.01 2.07 -11.83
C HIS A 188 -0.69 3.26 -12.52
N ARG A 189 -1.48 4.06 -11.79
CA ARG A 189 -2.10 5.29 -12.31
C ARG A 189 -1.10 6.41 -12.60
N THR A 190 0.07 6.36 -11.98
CA THR A 190 1.14 7.36 -12.19
C THR A 190 2.16 6.93 -13.23
N VAL A 191 1.97 5.74 -13.83
CA VAL A 191 2.86 5.13 -14.79
C VAL A 191 2.21 5.16 -16.18
N ALA A 192 3.02 5.34 -17.23
CA ALA A 192 2.49 5.37 -18.60
C ALA A 192 1.82 4.03 -18.98
N PRO A 193 0.79 4.05 -19.85
CA PRO A 193 0.13 2.83 -20.32
C PRO A 193 1.13 1.83 -20.90
N GLY A 194 0.91 0.54 -20.68
CA GLY A 194 1.79 -0.51 -21.22
C GLY A 194 3.18 -0.60 -20.55
N ARG A 195 3.40 0.09 -19.44
CA ARG A 195 4.60 -0.08 -18.61
C ARG A 195 4.29 -1.01 -17.43
N ALA A 196 5.31 -1.60 -16.84
CA ALA A 196 5.22 -2.36 -15.60
C ALA A 196 6.15 -1.75 -14.55
N ILE A 197 5.77 -1.81 -13.27
CA ILE A 197 6.54 -1.20 -12.18
C ILE A 197 7.69 -2.14 -11.80
N LEU A 198 8.93 -1.65 -11.88
CA LEU A 198 10.09 -2.37 -11.40
C LEU A 198 10.22 -2.17 -9.89
N VAL A 199 10.21 -3.24 -9.12
CA VAL A 199 10.32 -3.15 -7.65
C VAL A 199 11.62 -3.76 -7.10
N TRP A 200 12.31 -4.60 -7.87
CA TRP A 200 13.59 -5.19 -7.50
C TRP A 200 14.40 -5.52 -8.76
N ASP A 201 15.66 -5.08 -8.81
CA ASP A 201 16.57 -5.26 -9.96
C ASP A 201 17.99 -5.72 -9.57
N GLY A 202 18.10 -6.33 -8.39
CA GLY A 202 19.37 -6.63 -7.73
C GLY A 202 19.38 -6.07 -6.31
N ASP A 203 18.67 -4.97 -6.09
CA ASP A 203 18.33 -4.37 -4.80
C ASP A 203 16.86 -3.91 -4.83
N TRP A 204 16.28 -3.66 -3.66
CA TRP A 204 14.92 -3.11 -3.60
C TRP A 204 14.86 -1.70 -4.18
N VAL A 205 14.04 -1.53 -5.23
CA VAL A 205 13.84 -0.23 -5.85
C VAL A 205 13.00 0.66 -4.92
N LEU A 206 13.62 1.72 -4.43
CA LEU A 206 12.98 2.73 -3.59
C LEU A 206 12.37 3.82 -4.48
N THR A 207 11.07 4.05 -4.32
CA THR A 207 10.39 5.18 -4.95
C THR A 207 10.15 6.25 -3.89
N PRO A 208 10.58 7.52 -4.11
CA PRO A 208 10.30 8.61 -3.19
C PRO A 208 8.79 8.75 -2.93
N GLY A 209 8.42 8.92 -1.66
CA GLY A 209 7.00 9.04 -1.25
C GLY A 209 6.24 7.71 -1.14
N GLN A 210 6.89 6.56 -1.35
CA GLN A 210 6.29 5.21 -1.23
C GLN A 210 6.83 4.41 -0.03
N SER A 211 7.38 5.09 0.97
CA SER A 211 8.00 4.46 2.16
C SER A 211 7.00 3.94 3.22
N GLY A 212 5.68 4.06 2.97
CA GLY A 212 4.61 3.53 3.84
C GLY A 212 3.85 2.35 3.21
N LYS A 213 2.57 2.15 3.56
CA LYS A 213 1.71 1.04 3.06
C LYS A 213 1.62 0.85 1.53
N GLY A 214 2.13 1.79 0.72
CA GLY A 214 2.20 1.69 -0.74
C GLY A 214 3.17 0.61 -1.23
N LEU A 215 4.13 0.97 -2.09
CA LEU A 215 5.07 -0.04 -2.63
C LEU A 215 5.94 -0.69 -1.55
N ALA A 216 6.14 -0.09 -0.37
CA ALA A 216 6.82 -0.78 0.73
C ALA A 216 6.02 -1.98 1.24
N GLY A 217 4.69 -1.87 1.32
CA GLY A 217 3.81 -3.00 1.65
C GLY A 217 3.90 -4.12 0.59
N VAL A 218 3.98 -3.74 -0.69
CA VAL A 218 4.19 -4.70 -1.79
C VAL A 218 5.52 -5.44 -1.66
N ARG A 219 6.62 -4.72 -1.38
CA ARG A 219 7.94 -5.34 -1.14
C ARG A 219 7.92 -6.29 0.05
N GLN A 220 7.27 -5.87 1.15
CA GLN A 220 7.12 -6.71 2.34
C GLN A 220 6.32 -7.98 2.04
N ALA A 221 5.20 -7.88 1.33
CA ALA A 221 4.40 -9.02 0.94
C ALA A 221 5.20 -10.01 0.08
N ILE A 222 5.98 -9.50 -0.89
CA ILE A 222 6.89 -10.32 -1.70
C ILE A 222 7.94 -11.01 -0.82
N ALA A 223 8.61 -10.27 0.07
CA ALA A 223 9.62 -10.81 0.94
C ALA A 223 9.06 -11.90 1.87
N LEU A 224 7.86 -11.71 2.41
CA LEU A 224 7.19 -12.71 3.25
C LEU A 224 6.84 -13.98 2.47
N GLU A 225 6.20 -13.85 1.31
CA GLU A 225 5.87 -14.99 0.45
C GLU A 225 7.12 -15.79 0.08
N VAL A 226 8.19 -15.07 -0.30
CA VAL A 226 9.48 -15.70 -0.56
C VAL A 226 10.05 -16.32 0.71
N ALA A 227 10.00 -15.68 1.88
CA ALA A 227 10.58 -16.20 3.12
C ALA A 227 9.92 -17.50 3.62
N PHE A 228 8.63 -17.70 3.33
CA PHE A 228 7.90 -18.91 3.72
C PHE A 228 7.96 -20.04 2.69
N ALA A 229 8.49 -19.80 1.50
CA ALA A 229 8.63 -20.84 0.48
C ALA A 229 9.66 -21.93 0.88
N PRO A 230 9.49 -23.18 0.40
CA PRO A 230 10.46 -24.26 0.65
C PRO A 230 11.88 -23.87 0.21
N GLN A 231 12.90 -24.29 0.97
CA GLN A 231 14.30 -23.93 0.69
C GLN A 231 14.74 -24.23 -0.75
N ALA A 232 14.31 -25.39 -1.29
CA ALA A 232 14.60 -25.78 -2.67
C ALA A 232 14.07 -24.75 -3.69
N CYS A 233 12.89 -24.17 -3.43
CA CYS A 233 12.30 -23.16 -4.30
C CYS A 233 12.98 -21.80 -4.14
N ARG A 234 13.32 -21.41 -2.92
CA ARG A 234 14.02 -20.14 -2.67
C ARG A 234 15.43 -20.12 -3.26
N ALA A 235 16.10 -21.26 -3.24
CA ALA A 235 17.43 -21.43 -3.80
C ALA A 235 17.44 -21.53 -5.34
N GLN A 236 16.29 -21.61 -6.01
CA GLN A 236 16.24 -21.71 -7.46
C GLN A 236 16.93 -20.52 -8.13
N THR A 237 17.81 -20.80 -9.09
CA THR A 237 18.45 -19.76 -9.90
C THR A 237 17.52 -19.32 -11.02
N MET A 238 17.24 -18.02 -11.03
CA MET A 238 16.44 -17.30 -11.99
C MET A 238 17.34 -16.53 -12.95
N ARG A 239 16.84 -16.28 -14.17
CA ARG A 239 17.52 -15.48 -15.19
C ARG A 239 16.54 -14.49 -15.77
N GLY A 240 16.98 -13.24 -15.92
CA GLY A 240 16.15 -12.17 -16.46
C GLY A 240 14.99 -11.78 -15.55
N LEU A 241 13.96 -11.23 -16.18
CA LEU A 241 12.81 -10.63 -15.50
C LEU A 241 11.71 -11.66 -15.24
N VAL A 242 11.03 -11.48 -14.12
CA VAL A 242 9.77 -12.12 -13.77
C VAL A 242 8.68 -11.06 -13.82
N LEU A 243 7.59 -11.36 -14.51
CA LEU A 243 6.42 -10.50 -14.62
C LEU A 243 5.28 -11.06 -13.77
N ILE A 244 4.79 -10.26 -12.84
CA ILE A 244 3.60 -10.52 -12.03
C ILE A 244 2.45 -9.65 -12.54
N THR A 245 1.32 -10.29 -12.84
CA THR A 245 0.10 -9.62 -13.29
C THR A 245 -0.96 -9.69 -12.20
N PHE A 246 -1.67 -8.58 -11.93
CA PHE A 246 -2.64 -8.51 -10.82
C PHE A 246 -4.07 -8.88 -11.22
N SER A 247 -4.34 -8.96 -12.52
CA SER A 247 -5.56 -9.54 -13.08
C SER A 247 -5.30 -9.91 -14.54
N ASP A 248 -6.23 -10.67 -15.13
CA ASP A 248 -6.14 -11.08 -16.53
C ASP A 248 -6.81 -10.06 -17.48
N ALA A 249 -7.26 -8.92 -16.94
CA ALA A 249 -7.88 -7.86 -17.71
C ALA A 249 -6.84 -7.10 -18.56
N PRO A 250 -7.21 -6.61 -19.75
CA PRO A 250 -6.35 -5.71 -20.52
C PRO A 250 -5.94 -4.50 -19.70
N GLY A 251 -4.64 -4.21 -19.65
CA GLY A 251 -4.11 -3.08 -18.88
C GLY A 251 -4.10 -3.28 -17.35
N ALA A 252 -4.22 -4.53 -16.88
CA ALA A 252 -4.06 -4.87 -15.47
C ALA A 252 -2.76 -4.28 -14.88
N PRO A 253 -2.72 -3.94 -13.58
CA PRO A 253 -1.48 -3.57 -12.92
C PRO A 253 -0.45 -4.70 -13.06
N ARG A 254 0.81 -4.30 -13.32
CA ARG A 254 1.93 -5.22 -13.52
C ARG A 254 3.13 -4.80 -12.69
N LEU A 255 3.80 -5.80 -12.15
CA LEU A 255 5.00 -5.66 -11.34
C LEU A 255 6.09 -6.56 -11.89
N VAL A 256 7.33 -6.09 -11.81
CA VAL A 256 8.49 -6.77 -12.36
C VAL A 256 9.56 -6.90 -11.29
N LEU A 257 10.16 -8.09 -11.28
CA LEU A 257 11.30 -8.46 -10.46
C LEU A 257 12.39 -9.00 -11.36
N GLY A 258 13.64 -8.71 -11.06
CA GLY A 258 14.75 -9.52 -11.56
C GLY A 258 15.89 -8.71 -12.15
N SER A 259 17.01 -9.40 -12.28
CA SER A 259 18.25 -8.93 -12.87
C SER A 259 18.76 -9.97 -13.88
N SER A 260 20.02 -9.88 -14.31
CA SER A 260 20.59 -10.84 -15.28
C SER A 260 20.55 -12.30 -14.78
N GLN A 261 21.00 -12.53 -13.55
CA GLN A 261 20.94 -13.82 -12.86
C GLN A 261 20.81 -13.59 -11.35
N TRP A 262 19.86 -14.27 -10.72
CA TRP A 262 19.52 -14.07 -9.32
C TRP A 262 18.87 -15.32 -8.72
N ARG A 263 18.62 -15.32 -7.41
CA ARG A 263 17.83 -16.35 -6.71
C ARG A 263 16.71 -15.69 -5.94
N TRP A 264 15.62 -16.41 -5.67
CA TRP A 264 14.55 -15.87 -4.83
C TRP A 264 15.05 -15.43 -3.45
N THR A 265 16.01 -16.15 -2.87
CA THR A 265 16.65 -15.75 -1.60
C THR A 265 17.28 -14.36 -1.65
N ASP A 266 17.69 -13.85 -2.82
CA ASP A 266 18.32 -12.54 -2.93
C ASP A 266 17.37 -11.41 -2.49
N LEU A 267 16.06 -11.58 -2.70
CA LEU A 267 15.02 -10.62 -2.27
C LEU A 267 14.93 -10.47 -0.74
N LEU A 268 15.52 -11.39 0.01
CA LEU A 268 15.56 -11.35 1.48
C LEU A 268 16.82 -10.67 2.02
N THR A 269 17.80 -10.41 1.15
CA THR A 269 19.16 -10.00 1.57
C THR A 269 19.65 -8.72 0.92
N ARG A 270 18.93 -8.21 -0.09
CA ARG A 270 19.28 -7.04 -0.90
C ARG A 270 18.06 -6.16 -1.13
#